data_AF-A0A9P2V040-F1
#
_entry.id   AF-A0A9P2V040-F1
#
_cell.length_a   1.000
_cell.length_b   1.000
_cell.length_c   1.000
_cell.angle_alpha   90.00
_cell.angle_beta   90.00
_cell.angle_gamma   90.00
#
_symmetry.space_group_name_H-M   'P 1'
#
loop_
_entity.id
_entity.type
_entity.pdbx_description
1 polymer ?
#
loop_
_entity_poly.entity_id
_entity_poly.type
_entity_poly.pdbx_seq_one_letter_code
_entity_poly.pdbx_strand_id
1 'polypeptide(L)'
;RRMAKRVWRRERDLTGWMSLSRKPEVTWYGWDGDRLTTVQTDTTRIQTVYEPGSFTPLIRVETENGEREKAQRRSLAETLQQEGSENGHGVVFPAELVRLLDRLEEEIRADRVSSESRAWLAQCGLTVEQLARQVEPEYTPARKVHFYHCDHRGLPLALISEDGNTAWRGEYDEWGNQLNEENPYYLHQPYRLPGQQHDEESGLYYNRNRYYDPLQGRYITQDPIGLAGGWNLYNYPLNPIIRMDPLGLYNLYQLLYDVWHDDSYGTSSIDITGSGDLISLGGHAGLGVAFAKKKGEMLSDICIYATACGHAGIGGGINAAITYSETKSLPTSGVSNSVGVTVGGGVGGHFAYTYVVDVDNPESSTESVGIGAGVDASVMTLACRTWQECWVN
;
A
#
# COMPACT_ATOMS: atom_id res chain seq x y z
N ARG A 1 -1.21 13.67 3.72
CA ARG A 1 0.08 13.25 3.12
C ARG A 1 1.08 14.39 3.27
N ARG A 2 2.33 14.07 3.63
CA ARG A 2 3.42 15.04 3.75
C ARG A 2 3.84 15.55 2.36
N MET A 3 3.83 16.86 2.17
CA MET A 3 4.25 17.52 0.92
C MET A 3 5.65 18.13 1.04
N ALA A 4 5.98 18.64 2.22
CA ALA A 4 7.30 19.20 2.51
C ALA A 4 7.63 19.02 3.99
N LYS A 5 8.94 19.01 4.30
CA LYS A 5 9.51 18.99 5.64
C LYS A 5 10.57 20.08 5.75
N ARG A 6 10.64 20.73 6.91
CA ARG A 6 11.67 21.73 7.23
C ARG A 6 12.33 21.33 8.54
N VAL A 7 13.65 21.16 8.52
CA VAL A 7 14.42 20.75 9.70
C VAL A 7 15.46 21.81 10.01
N TRP A 8 15.46 22.29 11.25
CA TRP A 8 16.50 23.16 11.78
C TRP A 8 17.51 22.30 12.53
N ARG A 9 18.70 22.11 11.96
CA ARG A 9 19.75 21.31 12.61
C ARG A 9 20.39 22.09 13.76
N ARG A 10 20.85 21.37 14.77
CA ARG A 10 21.65 21.95 15.84
C ARG A 10 23.11 21.99 15.40
N GLU A 11 23.65 23.18 15.19
CA GLU A 11 25.00 23.43 14.70
C GLU A 11 25.83 24.17 15.73
N ARG A 12 27.15 24.07 15.63
CA ARG A 12 28.06 24.93 16.40
C ARG A 12 28.21 26.26 15.67
N ASP A 13 27.84 27.36 16.30
CA ASP A 13 28.01 28.69 15.73
C ASP A 13 29.47 29.17 15.77
N LEU A 14 29.72 30.34 15.20
CA LEU A 14 31.04 30.99 15.16
C LEU A 14 31.61 31.29 16.56
N THR A 15 30.79 31.27 17.60
CA THR A 15 31.19 31.46 19.00
C THR A 15 31.40 30.15 19.75
N GLY A 16 31.22 29.01 19.08
CA GLY A 16 31.37 27.69 19.67
C GLY A 16 30.12 27.18 20.40
N TRP A 17 29.03 27.95 20.43
CA TRP A 17 27.78 27.56 21.08
C TRP A 17 26.91 26.71 20.15
N MET A 18 26.18 25.75 20.74
CA MET A 18 25.21 24.96 19.98
C MET A 18 23.94 25.79 19.78
N SER A 19 23.64 26.17 18.54
CA SER A 19 22.45 26.91 18.15
C SER A 19 21.72 26.21 17.00
N LEU A 20 20.49 26.64 16.70
CA LEU A 20 19.78 26.14 15.51
C LEU A 20 20.31 26.81 14.24
N SER A 21 20.28 26.07 13.14
CA SER A 21 20.61 26.56 11.81
C SER A 21 19.83 27.82 11.46
N ARG A 22 20.46 28.78 10.77
CA ARG A 22 19.75 30.00 10.35
C ARG A 22 18.71 29.74 9.28
N LYS A 23 18.98 28.77 8.40
CA LYS A 23 18.07 28.31 7.36
C LYS A 23 17.73 26.84 7.62
N PRO A 24 16.45 26.43 7.46
CA PRO A 24 16.10 25.03 7.53
C PRO A 24 16.61 24.28 6.30
N GLU A 25 16.93 23.01 6.47
CA GLU A 25 16.95 22.07 5.37
C GLU A 25 15.51 21.79 4.95
N VAL A 26 15.23 21.88 3.64
CA VAL A 26 13.91 21.64 3.09
C VAL A 26 13.91 20.36 2.27
N THR A 27 12.92 19.51 2.51
CA THR A 27 12.68 18.30 1.73
C THR A 27 11.27 18.34 1.17
N TRP A 28 11.11 18.09 -0.12
CA TRP A 28 9.84 17.99 -0.84
C TRP A 28 9.53 16.54 -1.16
N TYR A 29 8.24 16.21 -1.14
CA TYR A 29 7.74 14.84 -1.29
C TYR A 29 6.70 14.79 -2.40
N GLY A 30 6.95 13.95 -3.42
CA GLY A 30 6.04 13.67 -4.53
C GLY A 30 5.43 12.28 -4.40
N TRP A 31 4.14 12.18 -4.64
CA TRP A 31 3.34 10.96 -4.44
C TRP A 31 2.70 10.51 -5.76
N ASP A 32 2.63 9.20 -5.97
CA ASP A 32 1.78 8.54 -6.97
C ASP A 32 0.78 7.64 -6.24
N GLY A 33 -0.52 7.98 -6.31
CA GLY A 33 -1.51 7.37 -5.45
C GLY A 33 -1.08 7.43 -3.98
N ASP A 34 -0.95 6.29 -3.32
CA ASP A 34 -0.50 6.21 -1.92
C ASP A 34 1.01 6.00 -1.74
N ARG A 35 1.77 5.86 -2.81
CA ARG A 35 3.22 5.63 -2.76
C ARG A 35 4.00 6.93 -2.85
N LEU A 36 5.04 7.04 -2.03
CA LEU A 36 5.97 8.17 -2.14
C LEU A 36 6.99 7.87 -3.25
N THR A 37 6.86 8.53 -4.39
CA THR A 37 7.73 8.25 -5.56
C THR A 37 8.87 9.23 -5.71
N THR A 38 8.83 10.39 -5.04
CA THR A 38 9.87 11.41 -5.15
C THR A 38 10.22 11.99 -3.79
N VAL A 39 11.51 12.03 -3.45
CA VAL A 39 12.08 12.85 -2.37
C VAL A 39 13.04 13.82 -3.02
N GLN A 40 12.88 15.11 -2.76
CA GLN A 40 13.75 16.14 -3.32
C GLN A 40 14.26 17.04 -2.20
N THR A 41 15.55 17.36 -2.24
CA THR A 41 16.19 18.38 -1.42
C THR A 41 16.63 19.52 -2.34
N ASP A 42 17.33 20.52 -1.80
CA ASP A 42 17.93 21.58 -2.61
C ASP A 42 19.00 21.04 -3.57
N THR A 43 19.66 19.92 -3.26
CA THR A 43 20.80 19.39 -4.01
C THR A 43 20.45 18.17 -4.86
N THR A 44 19.55 17.31 -4.40
CA THR A 44 19.29 16.01 -5.03
C THR A 44 17.81 15.72 -5.15
N ARG A 45 17.46 14.98 -6.20
CA ARG A 45 16.15 14.36 -6.39
C ARG A 45 16.33 12.86 -6.43
N ILE A 46 15.60 12.17 -5.58
CA ILE A 46 15.52 10.71 -5.53
C ILE A 46 14.14 10.31 -6.01
N GLN A 47 14.08 9.48 -7.04
CA GLN A 47 12.87 8.84 -7.52
C GLN A 47 12.89 7.36 -7.17
N THR A 48 11.78 6.85 -6.66
CA THR A 48 11.64 5.43 -6.28
C THR A 48 10.56 4.78 -7.14
N VAL A 49 10.93 3.67 -7.77
CA VAL A 49 10.01 2.78 -8.48
C VAL A 49 9.67 1.62 -7.55
N TYR A 50 8.38 1.32 -7.45
CA TYR A 50 7.84 0.26 -6.61
C TYR A 50 7.39 -0.93 -7.44
N GLU A 51 7.32 -2.08 -6.79
CA GLU A 51 6.63 -3.24 -7.34
C GLU A 51 5.13 -2.90 -7.59
N PRO A 52 4.55 -3.31 -8.73
CA PRO A 52 3.15 -3.05 -9.05
C PRO A 52 2.21 -3.53 -7.94
N GLY A 53 1.28 -2.66 -7.51
CA GLY A 53 0.30 -2.98 -6.45
C GLY A 53 0.88 -3.11 -5.04
N SER A 54 2.19 -2.92 -4.86
CA SER A 54 2.90 -3.13 -3.60
C SER A 54 3.56 -1.83 -3.12
N PHE A 55 4.06 -1.85 -1.89
CA PHE A 55 4.87 -0.80 -1.27
C PHE A 55 6.35 -1.18 -1.17
N THR A 56 6.73 -2.33 -1.74
CA THR A 56 8.12 -2.79 -1.86
C THR A 56 8.86 -1.95 -2.92
N PRO A 57 9.91 -1.20 -2.53
CA PRO A 57 10.71 -0.45 -3.49
C PRO A 57 11.59 -1.41 -4.31
N LEU A 58 11.79 -1.10 -5.59
CA LEU A 58 12.61 -1.89 -6.52
C LEU A 58 13.83 -1.11 -7.00
N ILE A 59 13.62 0.14 -7.42
CA ILE A 59 14.67 0.95 -8.04
C ILE A 59 14.68 2.33 -7.41
N ARG A 60 15.88 2.82 -7.09
CA ARG A 60 16.17 4.21 -6.77
C ARG A 60 16.91 4.85 -7.92
N VAL A 61 16.44 5.99 -8.39
CA VAL A 61 17.14 6.84 -9.34
C VAL A 61 17.45 8.16 -8.65
N GLU A 62 18.73 8.46 -8.48
CA GLU A 62 19.19 9.72 -7.92
C GLU A 62 19.69 10.64 -9.05
N THR A 63 19.28 11.89 -9.00
CA THR A 63 19.68 12.92 -9.97
C THR A 63 20.03 14.18 -9.20
N GLU A 64 21.21 14.75 -9.46
CA GLU A 64 21.59 16.04 -8.90
C GLU A 64 20.73 17.13 -9.54
N ASN A 65 20.26 18.10 -8.74
CA ASN A 65 19.34 19.13 -9.25
C ASN A 65 19.99 19.99 -10.34
N GLY A 66 21.30 20.26 -10.23
CA GLY A 66 22.05 20.98 -11.28
C GLY A 66 22.13 20.20 -12.61
N GLU A 67 22.19 18.87 -12.58
CA GLU A 67 22.11 18.05 -13.80
C GLU A 67 20.71 18.07 -14.42
N ARG A 68 19.67 18.21 -13.59
CA ARG A 68 18.29 18.37 -14.06
C ARG A 68 18.05 19.71 -14.73
N GLU A 69 18.64 20.78 -14.21
CA GLU A 69 18.56 22.12 -14.83
C GLU A 69 19.17 22.14 -16.23
N LYS A 70 20.24 21.38 -16.46
CA LYS A 70 20.82 21.21 -17.81
C LYS A 70 19.89 20.53 -18.81
N ALA A 71 18.93 19.73 -18.35
CA ALA A 71 17.93 19.11 -19.22
C ALA A 71 16.73 20.03 -19.52
N GLN A 72 16.61 21.17 -18.84
CA GLN A 72 15.63 22.18 -19.21
C GLN A 72 16.11 22.90 -20.46
N ARG A 73 15.49 22.56 -21.59
CA ARG A 73 15.79 23.15 -22.90
C ARG A 73 14.91 24.34 -23.19
N ARG A 74 15.42 25.28 -23.98
CA ARG A 74 14.60 26.28 -24.64
C ARG A 74 13.95 25.67 -25.87
N SER A 75 12.69 26.00 -26.11
CA SER A 75 12.01 25.69 -27.37
C SER A 75 12.69 26.42 -28.54
N LEU A 76 12.52 25.90 -29.75
CA LEU A 76 12.98 26.53 -30.97
C LEU A 76 12.45 27.98 -31.10
N ALA A 77 11.20 28.22 -30.67
CA ALA A 77 10.61 29.54 -30.60
C ALA A 77 11.40 30.46 -29.66
N GLU A 78 11.67 30.03 -28.43
CA GLU A 78 12.43 30.80 -27.45
C GLU A 78 13.86 31.10 -27.91
N THR A 79 14.54 30.12 -28.51
CA THR A 79 15.89 30.31 -29.08
C THR A 79 15.87 31.40 -30.15
N LEU A 80 14.94 31.34 -31.11
CA LEU A 80 14.84 32.31 -32.19
C LEU A 80 14.40 33.70 -31.71
N GLN A 81 13.52 33.79 -30.71
CA GLN A 81 13.13 35.07 -30.11
C GLN A 81 14.31 35.77 -29.42
N GLN A 82 15.18 34.99 -28.79
CA GLN A 82 16.32 35.51 -28.06
C GLN A 82 17.46 35.92 -29.01
N GLU A 83 17.71 35.15 -30.06
CA GLU A 83 18.69 35.48 -31.11
C GLU A 83 18.26 36.71 -31.94
N GLY A 84 16.96 36.86 -32.22
CA GLY A 84 16.43 38.03 -32.93
C GLY A 84 16.45 39.33 -32.12
N SER A 85 16.81 39.28 -30.83
CA SER A 85 16.85 40.42 -29.91
C SER A 85 18.24 41.06 -29.85
N GLU A 86 18.84 41.40 -31.00
CA GLU A 86 20.19 42.00 -31.07
C GLU A 86 20.30 43.38 -30.35
N ASN A 87 19.19 44.06 -30.11
CA ASN A 87 19.16 45.43 -29.53
C ASN A 87 18.51 45.53 -28.13
N GLY A 88 18.29 44.42 -27.44
CA GLY A 88 17.69 44.41 -26.08
C GLY A 88 16.19 44.75 -26.01
N HIS A 89 15.53 44.96 -27.16
CA HIS A 89 14.07 44.97 -27.24
C HIS A 89 13.58 43.54 -27.52
N GLY A 90 12.99 42.90 -26.51
CA GLY A 90 12.53 41.52 -26.61
C GLY A 90 11.52 41.35 -27.75
N VAL A 91 11.89 40.52 -28.75
CA VAL A 91 11.00 40.15 -29.85
C VAL A 91 10.00 39.12 -29.32
N VAL A 92 8.73 39.49 -29.25
CA VAL A 92 7.65 38.58 -28.85
C VAL A 92 6.99 38.03 -30.11
N PHE A 93 7.10 36.71 -30.33
CA PHE A 93 6.42 36.05 -31.44
C PHE A 93 4.90 35.95 -31.19
N PRO A 94 4.06 36.14 -32.22
CA PRO A 94 2.65 35.82 -32.14
C PRO A 94 2.43 34.35 -31.78
N ALA A 95 1.36 34.04 -31.04
CA ALA A 95 1.05 32.68 -30.58
C ALA A 95 0.97 31.64 -31.72
N GLU A 96 0.50 32.06 -32.90
CA GLU A 96 0.41 31.18 -34.07
C GLU A 96 1.80 30.77 -34.58
N LEU A 97 2.75 31.70 -34.57
CA LEU A 97 4.13 31.42 -34.97
C LEU A 97 4.81 30.50 -33.95
N VAL A 98 4.57 30.70 -32.65
CA VAL A 98 5.07 29.81 -31.60
C VAL A 98 4.56 28.38 -31.82
N ARG A 99 3.25 28.19 -32.06
CA ARG A 99 2.68 26.86 -32.37
C ARG A 99 3.29 26.22 -33.62
N LEU A 100 3.55 27.00 -34.66
CA LEU A 100 4.19 26.50 -35.88
C LEU A 100 5.63 26.04 -35.61
N LEU A 101 6.39 26.82 -34.83
CA LEU A 101 7.75 26.49 -34.45
C LEU A 101 7.81 25.28 -33.50
N ASP A 102 6.87 25.16 -32.56
CA ASP A 102 6.74 23.99 -31.67
C ASP A 102 6.45 22.71 -32.48
N ARG A 103 5.49 22.78 -33.42
CA ARG A 103 5.19 21.67 -34.35
C ARG A 103 6.40 21.30 -35.19
N LEU A 104 7.11 22.29 -35.73
CA LEU A 104 8.29 22.07 -36.54
C LEU A 104 9.43 21.46 -35.72
N GLU A 105 9.63 21.89 -34.46
CA GLU A 105 10.61 21.30 -33.56
C GLU A 105 10.30 19.82 -33.31
N GLU A 106 9.04 19.45 -33.04
CA GLU A 106 8.62 18.06 -32.89
C GLU A 106 8.89 17.23 -34.15
N GLU A 107 8.55 17.77 -35.32
CA GLU A 107 8.78 17.14 -36.62
C GLU A 107 10.26 16.92 -36.92
N ILE A 108 11.12 17.90 -36.61
CA ILE A 108 12.58 17.80 -36.75
C ILE A 108 13.13 16.73 -35.81
N ARG A 109 12.72 16.73 -34.54
CA ARG A 109 13.17 15.74 -33.54
C ARG A 109 12.73 14.32 -33.90
N ALA A 110 11.57 14.17 -34.51
CA ALA A 110 11.06 12.87 -34.97
C ALA A 110 11.69 12.41 -36.30
N ASP A 111 12.57 13.20 -36.91
CA ASP A 111 13.14 13.00 -38.25
C ASP A 111 12.05 12.81 -39.33
N ARG A 112 10.93 13.51 -39.18
CA ARG A 112 9.72 13.37 -40.03
C ARG A 112 9.07 14.72 -40.33
N VAL A 113 9.85 15.64 -40.91
CA VAL A 113 9.35 16.97 -41.31
C VAL A 113 8.33 16.87 -42.45
N SER A 114 7.12 17.39 -42.19
CA SER A 114 5.98 17.32 -43.10
C SER A 114 6.20 18.14 -44.37
N SER A 115 5.48 17.80 -45.44
CA SER A 115 5.53 18.56 -46.70
C SER A 115 5.05 20.01 -46.52
N GLU A 116 4.07 20.23 -45.63
CA GLU A 116 3.57 21.55 -45.26
C GLU A 116 4.68 22.39 -44.60
N SER A 117 5.34 21.85 -43.58
CA SER A 117 6.46 22.50 -42.90
C SER A 117 7.64 22.78 -43.84
N ARG A 118 7.97 21.86 -44.75
CA ARG A 118 9.01 22.08 -45.77
C ARG A 118 8.64 23.21 -46.73
N ALA A 119 7.38 23.26 -47.16
CA ALA A 119 6.90 24.31 -48.07
C ALA A 119 6.91 25.68 -47.38
N TRP A 120 6.50 25.74 -46.11
CA TRP A 120 6.57 26.96 -45.30
C TRP A 120 8.02 27.44 -45.10
N LEU A 121 8.93 26.54 -44.72
CA LEU A 121 10.36 26.87 -44.61
C LEU A 121 10.94 27.40 -45.92
N ALA A 122 10.58 26.78 -47.05
CA ALA A 122 11.01 27.23 -48.37
C ALA A 122 10.48 28.63 -48.72
N GLN A 123 9.23 28.97 -48.34
CA GLN A 123 8.70 30.33 -48.49
C GLN A 123 9.47 31.35 -47.65
N CYS A 124 9.96 30.94 -46.48
CA CYS A 124 10.81 31.75 -45.61
C CYS A 124 12.29 31.77 -46.05
N GLY A 125 12.69 31.02 -47.09
CA GLY A 125 14.07 30.92 -47.53
C GLY A 125 14.99 30.13 -46.58
N LEU A 126 14.40 29.28 -45.72
CA LEU A 126 15.10 28.48 -44.72
C LEU A 126 15.09 26.99 -45.12
N THR A 127 16.10 26.25 -44.66
CA THR A 127 16.14 24.79 -44.80
C THR A 127 15.90 24.08 -43.47
N VAL A 128 15.51 22.81 -43.55
CA VAL A 128 15.34 21.95 -42.36
C VAL A 128 16.65 21.84 -41.59
N GLU A 129 17.78 21.71 -42.28
CA GLU A 129 19.10 21.58 -41.66
C GLU A 129 19.53 22.85 -40.92
N GLN A 130 19.13 24.03 -41.41
CA GLN A 130 19.39 25.30 -40.72
C GLN A 130 18.61 25.37 -39.40
N LEU A 131 17.34 24.99 -39.42
CA LEU A 131 16.50 24.98 -38.21
C LEU A 131 16.90 23.87 -37.25
N ALA A 132 17.29 22.70 -37.76
CA ALA A 132 17.78 21.59 -36.94
C ALA A 132 19.05 21.95 -36.15
N ARG A 133 19.88 22.88 -36.65
CA ARG A 133 21.03 23.41 -35.88
C ARG A 133 20.63 24.33 -34.73
N GLN A 134 19.45 24.94 -34.80
CA GLN A 134 18.91 25.81 -33.76
C GLN A 134 18.08 25.06 -32.72
N VAL A 135 17.71 23.80 -33.00
CA VAL A 135 17.08 22.92 -32.04
C VAL A 135 18.13 22.47 -31.02
N GLU A 136 17.96 22.86 -29.76
CA GLU A 136 18.85 22.42 -28.68
C GLU A 136 18.83 20.88 -28.57
N PRO A 137 20.00 20.22 -28.52
CA PRO A 137 20.08 18.77 -28.43
C PRO A 137 19.44 18.28 -27.12
N GLU A 138 18.86 17.08 -27.16
CA GLU A 138 18.31 16.48 -25.95
C GLU A 138 19.45 16.09 -25.01
N TYR A 139 19.51 16.72 -23.84
CA TYR A 139 20.43 16.37 -22.78
C TYR A 139 19.77 15.37 -21.83
N THR A 140 20.33 14.17 -21.75
CA THR A 140 19.95 13.19 -20.73
C THR A 140 20.73 13.48 -19.45
N PRO A 141 20.07 13.91 -18.35
CA PRO A 141 20.78 14.14 -17.09
C PRO A 141 21.55 12.92 -16.64
N ALA A 142 22.75 13.11 -16.10
CA ALA A 142 23.44 12.04 -15.40
C ALA A 142 22.61 11.58 -14.19
N ARG A 143 22.45 10.26 -14.03
CA ARG A 143 21.68 9.65 -12.94
C ARG A 143 22.48 8.54 -12.31
N LYS A 144 22.35 8.36 -11.00
CA LYS A 144 22.88 7.22 -10.26
C LYS A 144 21.73 6.26 -9.95
N VAL A 145 21.81 5.04 -10.44
CA VAL A 145 20.77 4.03 -10.23
C VAL A 145 21.23 3.03 -9.17
N HIS A 146 20.32 2.68 -8.26
CA HIS A 146 20.52 1.59 -7.31
C HIS A 146 19.29 0.70 -7.25
N PHE A 147 19.51 -0.59 -7.04
CA PHE A 147 18.46 -1.60 -6.91
C PHE A 147 18.25 -1.93 -5.45
N TYR A 148 16.99 -1.89 -5.01
CA TYR A 148 16.60 -2.32 -3.69
C TYR A 148 16.62 -3.84 -3.60
N HIS A 149 17.33 -4.37 -2.61
CA HIS A 149 17.17 -5.74 -2.17
C HIS A 149 16.38 -5.74 -0.87
N CYS A 150 15.16 -6.30 -0.90
CA CYS A 150 14.24 -6.29 0.23
C CYS A 150 14.05 -7.69 0.80
N ASP A 151 13.62 -7.78 2.05
CA ASP A 151 13.14 -9.04 2.63
C ASP A 151 11.71 -9.40 2.12
N HIS A 152 11.16 -10.50 2.63
CA HIS A 152 9.82 -10.98 2.27
C HIS A 152 8.68 -10.01 2.65
N ARG A 153 8.95 -9.04 3.54
CA ARG A 153 8.02 -7.97 3.93
C ARG A 153 8.19 -6.74 3.04
N GLY A 154 9.15 -6.72 2.13
CA GLY A 154 9.47 -5.51 1.37
C GLY A 154 10.26 -4.45 2.16
N LEU A 155 10.87 -4.82 3.29
CA LEU A 155 11.82 -3.96 4.02
C LEU A 155 13.17 -3.93 3.27
N PRO A 156 13.70 -2.75 2.92
CA PRO A 156 15.02 -2.65 2.29
C PRO A 156 16.16 -3.15 3.19
N LEU A 157 16.88 -4.18 2.73
CA LEU A 157 18.07 -4.71 3.39
C LEU A 157 19.37 -4.21 2.74
N ALA A 158 19.37 -3.98 1.42
CA ALA A 158 20.53 -3.45 0.71
C ALA A 158 20.17 -2.59 -0.50
N LEU A 159 21.11 -1.74 -0.91
CA LEU A 159 21.11 -1.07 -2.22
C LEU A 159 22.31 -1.58 -3.02
N ILE A 160 22.03 -2.09 -4.21
CA ILE A 160 23.03 -2.61 -5.14
C ILE A 160 23.23 -1.60 -6.27
N SER A 161 24.48 -1.25 -6.58
CA SER A 161 24.80 -0.38 -7.71
C SER A 161 24.63 -1.10 -9.05
N GLU A 162 24.69 -0.37 -10.17
CA GLU A 162 24.65 -0.94 -11.52
C GLU A 162 25.79 -1.95 -11.79
N ASP A 163 26.93 -1.78 -11.11
CA ASP A 163 28.09 -2.69 -11.19
C ASP A 163 27.94 -3.95 -10.31
N GLY A 164 26.83 -4.11 -9.58
CA GLY A 164 26.59 -5.24 -8.69
C GLY A 164 27.22 -5.09 -7.29
N ASN A 165 27.75 -3.93 -6.94
CA ASN A 165 28.36 -3.69 -5.63
C ASN A 165 27.29 -3.28 -4.59
N THR A 166 27.45 -3.74 -3.34
CA THR A 166 26.62 -3.28 -2.22
C THR A 166 27.01 -1.85 -1.84
N ALA A 167 26.17 -0.89 -2.18
CA ALA A 167 26.40 0.53 -1.90
C ALA A 167 25.87 0.96 -0.53
N TRP A 168 24.87 0.25 0.00
CA TRP A 168 24.32 0.44 1.34
C TRP A 168 23.74 -0.89 1.82
N ARG A 169 23.84 -1.17 3.13
CA ARG A 169 23.22 -2.33 3.78
C ARG A 169 22.71 -1.96 5.17
N GLY A 170 21.55 -2.47 5.53
CA GLY A 170 20.96 -2.31 6.87
C GLY A 170 20.49 -3.64 7.44
N GLU A 171 20.66 -3.79 8.75
CA GLU A 171 20.14 -4.93 9.51
C GLU A 171 19.03 -4.44 10.43
N TYR A 172 17.95 -5.21 10.54
CA TYR A 172 16.73 -4.79 11.23
C TYR A 172 16.13 -5.92 12.07
N ASP A 173 15.40 -5.55 13.11
CA ASP A 173 14.53 -6.48 13.84
C ASP A 173 13.13 -6.62 13.19
N GLU A 174 12.26 -7.40 13.83
CA GLU A 174 10.90 -7.67 13.35
C GLU A 174 10.01 -6.42 13.33
N TRP A 175 10.32 -5.42 14.16
CA TRP A 175 9.58 -4.16 14.27
C TRP A 175 10.16 -3.05 13.40
N GLY A 176 11.24 -3.34 12.67
CA GLY A 176 11.89 -2.41 11.76
C GLY A 176 12.91 -1.48 12.44
N ASN A 177 13.34 -1.75 13.68
CA ASN A 177 14.45 -1.02 14.30
C ASN A 177 15.73 -1.35 13.54
N GLN A 178 16.48 -0.31 13.14
CA GLN A 178 17.78 -0.50 12.49
C GLN A 178 18.82 -0.86 13.56
N LEU A 179 19.33 -2.08 13.51
CA LEU A 179 20.32 -2.60 14.45
C LEU A 179 21.74 -2.23 14.01
N ASN A 180 21.98 -2.26 12.70
CA ASN A 180 23.28 -1.96 12.11
C ASN A 180 23.10 -1.31 10.73
N GLU A 181 24.10 -0.52 10.32
CA GLU A 181 24.16 0.12 9.01
C GLU A 181 25.58 0.12 8.45
N GLU A 182 25.72 -0.31 7.20
CA GLU A 182 26.94 -0.16 6.40
C GLU A 182 26.65 0.78 5.23
N ASN A 183 27.19 1.99 5.29
CA ASN A 183 26.93 3.04 4.31
C ASN A 183 28.21 3.78 3.87
N PRO A 184 29.11 3.13 3.12
CA PRO A 184 30.40 3.73 2.72
C PRO A 184 30.26 4.95 1.81
N TYR A 185 29.12 5.11 1.14
CA TYR A 185 28.86 6.18 0.18
C TYR A 185 27.89 7.26 0.69
N TYR A 186 27.54 7.24 1.99
CA TYR A 186 26.63 8.21 2.63
C TYR A 186 25.30 8.38 1.89
N LEU A 187 24.76 7.27 1.38
CA LEU A 187 23.48 7.25 0.68
C LEU A 187 22.33 7.50 1.66
N HIS A 188 21.48 8.47 1.34
CA HIS A 188 20.28 8.73 2.13
C HIS A 188 19.21 7.66 1.87
N GLN A 189 19.04 6.70 2.78
CA GLN A 189 18.03 5.63 2.70
C GLN A 189 16.99 5.75 3.83
N PRO A 190 15.85 6.44 3.60
CA PRO A 190 14.87 6.66 4.65
C PRO A 190 13.83 5.52 4.77
N TYR A 191 13.69 4.63 3.79
CA TYR A 191 12.61 3.64 3.83
C TYR A 191 12.81 2.60 4.94
N ARG A 192 11.70 2.17 5.54
CA ARG A 192 11.62 1.14 6.58
C ARG A 192 10.60 0.09 6.15
N LEU A 193 9.75 -0.41 7.05
CA LEU A 193 8.66 -1.31 6.67
C LEU A 193 7.76 -0.63 5.61
N PRO A 194 6.98 -1.38 4.83
CA PRO A 194 6.23 -0.79 3.72
C PRO A 194 5.39 0.41 4.13
N GLY A 195 5.45 1.48 3.32
CA GLY A 195 4.80 2.75 3.60
C GLY A 195 5.55 3.70 4.54
N GLN A 196 6.59 3.21 5.24
CA GLN A 196 7.28 3.95 6.30
C GLN A 196 8.55 4.66 5.83
N GLN A 197 8.79 5.84 6.41
CA GLN A 197 10.01 6.63 6.23
C GLN A 197 10.56 7.07 7.58
N HIS A 198 11.83 6.78 7.85
CA HIS A 198 12.52 7.23 9.04
C HIS A 198 12.74 8.74 9.01
N ASP A 199 12.24 9.43 10.03
CA ASP A 199 12.51 10.84 10.31
C ASP A 199 13.57 10.94 11.41
N GLU A 200 14.84 11.03 10.99
CA GLU A 200 16.04 11.06 11.85
C GLU A 200 15.92 12.05 13.02
N GLU A 201 15.29 13.20 12.79
CA GLU A 201 15.12 14.25 13.80
C GLU A 201 14.25 13.84 15.00
N SER A 202 13.40 12.82 14.81
CA SER A 202 12.47 12.32 15.83
C SER A 202 12.78 10.88 16.24
N GLY A 203 13.48 10.11 15.41
CA GLY A 203 13.62 8.66 15.52
C GLY A 203 12.36 7.87 15.15
N LEU A 204 11.25 8.56 14.84
CA LEU A 204 9.98 7.95 14.48
C LEU A 204 9.90 7.67 12.98
N TYR A 205 9.04 6.72 12.62
CA TYR A 205 8.79 6.38 11.23
C TYR A 205 7.47 7.00 10.79
N TYR A 206 7.53 7.94 9.86
CA TYR A 206 6.36 8.51 9.22
C TYR A 206 5.71 7.46 8.32
N ASN A 207 4.48 7.06 8.66
CA ASN A 207 3.68 6.10 7.92
C ASN A 207 2.35 6.74 7.47
N ARG A 208 2.47 7.70 6.55
CA ARG A 208 1.39 8.43 5.86
C ARG A 208 0.35 9.13 6.75
N ASN A 209 -0.47 8.36 7.44
CA ASN A 209 -1.54 8.82 8.32
C ASN A 209 -1.09 8.90 9.78
N ARG A 210 -0.03 8.18 10.16
CA ARG A 210 0.45 8.09 11.54
C ARG A 210 1.97 8.07 11.62
N TYR A 211 2.47 8.36 12.82
CA TYR A 211 3.87 8.12 13.18
C TYR A 211 3.97 6.83 13.99
N TYR A 212 4.88 5.96 13.58
CA TYR A 212 5.19 4.68 14.19
C TYR A 212 6.47 4.79 15.02
N ASP A 213 6.42 4.25 16.25
CA ASP A 213 7.56 4.10 17.13
C ASP A 213 8.04 2.64 17.08
N PRO A 214 9.19 2.36 16.42
CA PRO A 214 9.68 1.01 16.27
C PRO A 214 10.17 0.40 17.60
N LEU A 215 10.55 1.22 18.60
CA LEU A 215 10.97 0.72 19.92
C LEU A 215 9.79 0.15 20.71
N GLN A 216 8.58 0.63 20.45
CA GLN A 216 7.35 0.17 21.10
C GLN A 216 6.51 -0.77 20.23
N GLY A 217 6.85 -0.92 18.95
CA GLY A 217 6.08 -1.71 17.99
C GLY A 217 4.66 -1.17 17.75
N ARG A 218 4.46 0.15 17.79
CA ARG A 218 3.11 0.76 17.70
C ARG A 218 3.09 2.19 17.18
N TYR A 219 1.90 2.68 16.84
CA TYR A 219 1.67 4.08 16.52
C TYR A 219 1.60 4.95 17.78
N ILE A 220 2.06 6.19 17.67
CA ILE A 220 2.00 7.17 18.77
C ILE A 220 0.71 8.00 18.77
N THR A 221 -0.16 7.79 17.78
CA THR A 221 -1.45 8.48 17.63
C THR A 221 -2.56 7.46 17.33
N GLN A 222 -3.79 7.78 17.71
CA GLN A 222 -4.96 6.93 17.45
C GLN A 222 -5.22 6.78 15.95
N ASP A 223 -5.76 5.62 15.55
CA ASP A 223 -6.16 5.35 14.18
C ASP A 223 -7.21 6.37 13.70
N PRO A 224 -6.94 7.14 12.62
CA PRO A 224 -7.89 8.12 12.08
C PRO A 224 -9.23 7.53 11.64
N ILE A 225 -9.29 6.23 11.29
CA ILE A 225 -10.56 5.56 10.96
C ILE A 225 -11.28 4.99 12.19
N GLY A 226 -10.77 5.29 13.39
CA GLY A 226 -11.38 4.90 14.67
C GLY A 226 -11.46 3.39 14.82
N LEU A 227 -12.58 2.89 15.32
CA LEU A 227 -12.79 1.46 15.59
C LEU A 227 -12.83 0.58 14.33
N ALA A 228 -12.97 1.17 13.13
CA ALA A 228 -12.79 0.44 11.88
C ALA A 228 -11.32 -0.03 11.69
N GLY A 229 -10.40 0.66 12.36
CA GLY A 229 -8.98 0.32 12.48
C GLY A 229 -8.68 -0.78 13.51
N GLY A 230 -9.72 -1.40 14.08
CA GLY A 230 -9.60 -2.35 15.19
C GLY A 230 -9.70 -1.69 16.58
N TRP A 231 -9.67 -2.54 17.61
CA TRP A 231 -10.00 -2.17 18.99
C TRP A 231 -8.86 -1.42 19.68
N ASN A 232 -7.62 -1.75 19.32
CA ASN A 232 -6.44 -1.02 19.78
C ASN A 232 -6.07 0.04 18.72
N LEU A 233 -6.48 1.29 18.97
CA LEU A 233 -6.29 2.42 18.07
C LEU A 233 -4.81 2.77 17.82
N TYR A 234 -3.88 2.25 18.62
CA TYR A 234 -2.45 2.48 18.48
C TYR A 234 -1.72 1.32 17.80
N ASN A 235 -2.44 0.24 17.45
CA ASN A 235 -1.83 -1.01 17.04
C ASN A 235 -1.11 -0.89 15.69
N TYR A 236 0.14 -1.37 15.64
CA TYR A 236 0.73 -1.91 14.42
C TYR A 236 0.43 -3.43 14.39
N PRO A 237 0.29 -4.09 13.21
CA PRO A 237 -0.02 -5.51 13.16
C PRO A 237 0.79 -6.35 14.17
N LEU A 238 0.08 -7.20 14.94
CA LEU A 238 0.68 -7.99 16.03
C LEU A 238 1.72 -9.01 15.53
N ASN A 239 1.64 -9.37 14.24
CA ASN A 239 2.61 -10.20 13.56
C ASN A 239 3.18 -9.44 12.35
N PRO A 240 4.22 -8.60 12.56
CA PRO A 240 4.81 -7.77 11.49
C PRO A 240 5.61 -8.60 10.47
N ILE A 241 5.76 -9.91 10.69
CA ILE A 241 6.45 -10.83 9.78
C ILE A 241 5.55 -11.17 8.58
N ILE A 242 4.26 -11.41 8.83
CA ILE A 242 3.30 -11.76 7.77
C ILE A 242 2.31 -10.64 7.46
N ARG A 243 2.19 -9.62 8.33
CA ARG A 243 1.22 -8.53 8.17
C ARG A 243 1.91 -7.18 8.21
N MET A 244 1.39 -6.26 7.40
CA MET A 244 1.97 -4.93 7.24
C MET A 244 0.84 -3.90 7.20
N ASP A 245 1.12 -2.67 7.58
CA ASP A 245 0.17 -1.56 7.48
C ASP A 245 0.76 -0.42 6.63
N PRO A 246 0.77 -0.55 5.29
CA PRO A 246 1.45 0.42 4.42
C PRO A 246 0.77 1.78 4.34
N LEU A 247 -0.47 1.88 4.82
CA LEU A 247 -1.23 3.13 4.82
C LEU A 247 -1.25 3.79 6.19
N GLY A 248 -0.79 3.11 7.24
CA GLY A 248 -1.01 3.58 8.61
C GLY A 248 -2.48 3.59 8.99
N LEU A 249 -3.28 2.67 8.44
CA LEU A 249 -4.71 2.48 8.70
C LEU A 249 -4.92 0.98 8.86
N TYR A 250 -4.91 0.48 10.10
CA TYR A 250 -4.91 -0.96 10.32
C TYR A 250 -6.33 -1.49 10.10
N ASN A 251 -6.66 -1.88 8.88
CA ASN A 251 -8.02 -2.23 8.53
C ASN A 251 -8.43 -3.58 9.15
N LEU A 252 -9.58 -3.63 9.85
CA LEU A 252 -10.21 -4.89 10.24
C LEU A 252 -10.43 -5.82 9.03
N TYR A 253 -10.66 -5.25 7.84
CA TYR A 253 -10.69 -6.00 6.57
C TYR A 253 -9.36 -6.64 6.20
N GLN A 254 -8.20 -6.11 6.58
CA GLN A 254 -6.90 -6.74 6.32
C GLN A 254 -6.66 -7.90 7.28
N LEU A 255 -7.11 -7.75 8.54
CA LEU A 255 -7.16 -8.83 9.52
C LEU A 255 -7.99 -10.02 9.03
N LEU A 256 -9.12 -9.71 8.37
CA LEU A 256 -9.93 -10.66 7.63
C LEU A 256 -9.16 -11.15 6.38
N TYR A 257 -8.66 -10.29 5.51
CA TYR A 257 -7.96 -10.68 4.27
C TYR A 257 -6.74 -11.59 4.46
N ASP A 258 -6.00 -11.44 5.55
CA ASP A 258 -4.85 -12.27 5.92
C ASP A 258 -5.26 -13.62 6.55
N VAL A 259 -6.53 -13.76 6.97
CA VAL A 259 -7.17 -15.06 7.26
C VAL A 259 -7.55 -15.73 5.92
N TRP A 260 -8.01 -14.95 4.94
CA TRP A 260 -8.39 -15.41 3.58
C TRP A 260 -7.21 -15.81 2.64
N HIS A 261 -5.96 -15.85 3.11
CA HIS A 261 -4.77 -16.15 2.28
C HIS A 261 -4.15 -17.53 2.48
N ASP A 262 -4.69 -18.36 3.38
CA ASP A 262 -4.41 -19.79 3.36
C ASP A 262 -5.26 -20.49 2.29
N ASP A 263 -4.93 -21.71 1.87
CA ASP A 263 -5.57 -22.46 0.76
C ASP A 263 -7.06 -22.86 1.00
N SER A 264 -7.79 -22.07 1.79
CA SER A 264 -9.16 -22.27 2.23
C SER A 264 -10.18 -21.68 1.25
N TYR A 265 -11.31 -22.38 1.12
CA TYR A 265 -12.52 -21.87 0.48
C TYR A 265 -13.25 -20.96 1.49
N GLY A 266 -13.48 -19.70 1.11
CA GLY A 266 -14.22 -18.76 1.94
C GLY A 266 -15.73 -18.91 1.73
N THR A 267 -16.46 -19.20 2.80
CA THR A 267 -17.92 -19.14 2.85
C THR A 267 -18.38 -17.98 3.71
N SER A 268 -19.20 -17.08 3.17
CA SER A 268 -19.87 -16.05 3.98
C SER A 268 -21.33 -16.43 4.14
N SER A 269 -21.83 -16.48 5.37
CA SER A 269 -23.24 -16.78 5.64
C SER A 269 -23.94 -15.73 6.48
N ILE A 270 -25.26 -15.69 6.32
CA ILE A 270 -26.16 -14.95 7.20
C ILE A 270 -27.01 -16.00 7.92
N ASP A 271 -26.88 -16.04 9.25
CA ASP A 271 -27.50 -17.02 10.12
C ASP A 271 -28.50 -16.38 11.07
N ILE A 272 -29.65 -17.04 11.27
CA ILE A 272 -30.54 -16.78 12.39
C ILE A 272 -30.55 -18.02 13.26
N THR A 273 -30.05 -17.90 14.48
CA THR A 273 -29.90 -18.99 15.44
C THR A 273 -30.67 -18.68 16.72
N GLY A 274 -31.59 -19.55 17.09
CA GLY A 274 -32.30 -19.49 18.37
C GLY A 274 -31.83 -20.61 19.30
N SER A 275 -31.40 -20.28 20.51
CA SER A 275 -31.17 -21.26 21.58
C SER A 275 -32.21 -21.09 22.70
N GLY A 276 -32.66 -22.22 23.26
CA GLY A 276 -33.80 -22.28 24.17
C GLY A 276 -33.49 -22.15 25.66
N ASP A 277 -32.23 -22.29 26.11
CA ASP A 277 -31.92 -22.43 27.56
C ASP A 277 -30.54 -21.86 27.94
N LEU A 278 -30.41 -21.37 29.18
CA LEU A 278 -29.25 -20.61 29.67
C LEU A 278 -28.12 -21.48 30.28
N ILE A 279 -28.38 -22.72 30.74
CA ILE A 279 -27.36 -23.61 31.36
C ILE A 279 -27.62 -25.13 31.15
N SER A 280 -26.54 -25.84 30.76
CA SER A 280 -26.18 -27.26 30.98
C SER A 280 -26.63 -28.40 30.05
N LEU A 281 -27.53 -28.25 29.08
CA LEU A 281 -27.68 -29.16 27.91
C LEU A 281 -28.85 -28.64 27.09
N GLY A 282 -28.57 -27.96 25.98
CA GLY A 282 -29.60 -27.31 25.17
C GLY A 282 -29.49 -27.69 23.71
N GLY A 283 -30.53 -27.35 22.95
CA GLY A 283 -30.54 -27.44 21.50
C GLY A 283 -30.68 -26.05 20.88
N HIS A 284 -29.98 -25.81 19.78
CA HIS A 284 -30.26 -24.66 18.92
C HIS A 284 -30.45 -25.10 17.48
N ALA A 285 -31.31 -24.38 16.78
CA ALA A 285 -31.50 -24.53 15.35
C ALA A 285 -31.12 -23.22 14.65
N GLY A 286 -30.38 -23.35 13.56
CA GLY A 286 -29.97 -22.27 12.68
C GLY A 286 -30.54 -22.48 11.28
N LEU A 287 -30.91 -21.39 10.62
CA LEU A 287 -31.12 -21.36 9.18
C LEU A 287 -30.20 -20.30 8.60
N GLY A 288 -29.51 -20.64 7.52
CA GLY A 288 -28.57 -19.73 6.88
C GLY A 288 -28.51 -19.86 5.37
N VAL A 289 -27.98 -18.80 4.75
CA VAL A 289 -27.57 -18.79 3.35
C VAL A 289 -26.06 -18.59 3.34
N ALA A 290 -25.31 -19.47 2.71
CA ALA A 290 -23.87 -19.35 2.49
C ALA A 290 -23.57 -19.02 1.02
N PHE A 291 -22.58 -18.15 0.83
CA PHE A 291 -21.97 -17.85 -0.46
C PHE A 291 -20.55 -18.39 -0.42
N ALA A 292 -20.26 -19.39 -1.25
CA ALA A 292 -18.93 -19.98 -1.36
C ALA A 292 -18.22 -19.43 -2.60
N LYS A 293 -16.95 -19.04 -2.45
CA LYS A 293 -16.15 -18.58 -3.60
C LYS A 293 -14.88 -19.40 -3.76
N LYS A 294 -14.63 -19.87 -4.97
CA LYS A 294 -13.37 -20.51 -5.36
C LYS A 294 -12.35 -19.47 -5.85
N LYS A 295 -11.07 -19.68 -5.50
CA LYS A 295 -9.95 -18.82 -5.88
C LYS A 295 -9.87 -18.67 -7.41
N GLY A 296 -9.90 -17.42 -7.89
CA GLY A 296 -9.77 -17.09 -9.32
C GLY A 296 -11.06 -17.13 -10.14
N GLU A 297 -12.18 -17.57 -9.56
CA GLU A 297 -13.48 -17.58 -10.24
C GLU A 297 -14.32 -16.36 -9.85
N MET A 298 -15.09 -15.84 -10.81
CA MET A 298 -15.94 -14.65 -10.63
C MET A 298 -17.33 -15.00 -10.08
N LEU A 299 -17.70 -16.29 -10.14
CA LEU A 299 -18.99 -16.85 -9.76
C LEU A 299 -18.90 -17.48 -8.36
N SER A 300 -19.97 -17.36 -7.58
CA SER A 300 -20.09 -17.91 -6.23
C SER A 300 -21.19 -18.95 -6.17
N ASP A 301 -20.92 -20.11 -5.57
CA ASP A 301 -21.97 -21.09 -5.27
C ASP A 301 -22.84 -20.55 -4.14
N ILE A 302 -24.14 -20.71 -4.26
CA ILE A 302 -25.10 -20.31 -3.23
C ILE A 302 -25.62 -21.59 -2.58
N CYS A 303 -25.49 -21.69 -1.25
CA CYS A 303 -26.04 -22.79 -0.48
C CYS A 303 -27.05 -22.26 0.54
N ILE A 304 -28.16 -22.96 0.70
CA ILE A 304 -29.07 -22.77 1.82
C ILE A 304 -28.89 -23.96 2.74
N TYR A 305 -28.75 -23.71 4.04
CA TYR A 305 -28.61 -24.77 5.01
C TYR A 305 -29.47 -24.54 6.25
N ALA A 306 -29.87 -25.64 6.84
CA ALA A 306 -30.46 -25.70 8.17
C ALA A 306 -29.55 -26.54 9.06
N THR A 307 -29.30 -26.08 10.27
CA THR A 307 -28.45 -26.78 11.22
C THR A 307 -29.21 -26.98 12.52
N ALA A 308 -29.10 -28.16 13.11
CA ALA A 308 -29.56 -28.44 14.46
C ALA A 308 -28.36 -28.91 15.30
N CYS A 309 -28.07 -28.21 16.38
CA CYS A 309 -26.96 -28.50 17.27
C CYS A 309 -27.45 -28.80 18.68
N GLY A 310 -26.94 -29.87 19.26
CA GLY A 310 -26.88 -30.03 20.71
C GLY A 310 -25.67 -29.30 21.25
N HIS A 311 -25.80 -28.64 22.40
CA HIS A 311 -24.69 -27.98 23.07
C HIS A 311 -24.60 -28.34 24.55
N ALA A 312 -23.38 -28.41 25.07
CA ALA A 312 -23.09 -28.54 26.49
C ALA A 312 -22.17 -27.39 26.91
N GLY A 313 -22.60 -26.60 27.90
CA GLY A 313 -21.88 -25.39 28.31
C GLY A 313 -22.74 -24.39 29.08
N ILE A 314 -22.19 -23.20 29.26
CA ILE A 314 -22.86 -22.03 29.85
C ILE A 314 -23.17 -21.07 28.70
N GLY A 315 -24.41 -20.59 28.62
CA GLY A 315 -24.87 -19.61 27.63
C GLY A 315 -26.23 -19.94 27.03
N GLY A 316 -26.95 -18.90 26.58
CA GLY A 316 -28.24 -18.98 25.90
C GLY A 316 -28.65 -17.61 25.36
N GLY A 317 -29.31 -17.60 24.20
CA GLY A 317 -29.61 -16.38 23.44
C GLY A 317 -30.29 -16.62 22.07
N ILE A 318 -30.96 -15.58 21.56
CA ILE A 318 -31.43 -15.49 20.18
C ILE A 318 -30.45 -14.57 19.44
N ASN A 319 -29.90 -15.05 18.34
CA ASN A 319 -28.84 -14.40 17.59
C ASN A 319 -29.21 -14.32 16.11
N ALA A 320 -29.00 -13.16 15.51
CA ALA A 320 -28.88 -13.03 14.07
C ALA A 320 -27.43 -12.64 13.79
N ALA A 321 -26.66 -13.52 13.16
CA ALA A 321 -25.23 -13.36 12.96
C ALA A 321 -24.88 -13.34 11.46
N ILE A 322 -23.95 -12.46 11.09
CA ILE A 322 -23.19 -12.64 9.85
C ILE A 322 -21.98 -13.45 10.24
N THR A 323 -21.90 -14.66 9.69
CA THR A 323 -20.84 -15.62 9.99
C THR A 323 -19.94 -15.70 8.78
N TYR A 324 -18.65 -15.48 8.98
CA TYR A 324 -17.66 -15.89 7.99
C TYR A 324 -17.12 -17.25 8.39
N SER A 325 -16.98 -18.16 7.44
CA SER A 325 -16.57 -19.55 7.64
C SER A 325 -15.46 -19.92 6.63
N GLU A 326 -14.30 -20.38 7.11
CA GLU A 326 -13.24 -20.93 6.28
C GLU A 326 -13.38 -22.44 6.21
N THR A 327 -13.54 -22.99 5.00
CA THR A 327 -13.64 -24.43 4.80
C THR A 327 -12.51 -24.94 3.91
N LYS A 328 -12.01 -26.15 4.17
CA LYS A 328 -10.99 -26.80 3.32
C LYS A 328 -11.56 -27.41 2.03
N SER A 329 -12.88 -27.38 1.85
CA SER A 329 -13.58 -27.81 0.65
C SER A 329 -14.82 -26.96 0.40
N LEU A 330 -15.26 -26.85 -0.86
CA LEU A 330 -16.55 -26.23 -1.19
C LEU A 330 -17.70 -26.99 -0.51
N PRO A 331 -18.74 -26.29 -0.03
CA PRO A 331 -19.95 -26.93 0.45
C PRO A 331 -20.66 -27.68 -0.68
N THR A 332 -21.20 -28.86 -0.37
CA THR A 332 -21.90 -29.72 -1.33
C THR A 332 -23.28 -30.10 -0.80
N SER A 333 -24.28 -30.20 -1.67
CA SER A 333 -25.64 -30.62 -1.26
C SER A 333 -25.59 -31.96 -0.53
N GLY A 334 -26.23 -32.04 0.64
CA GLY A 334 -26.21 -33.24 1.46
C GLY A 334 -26.50 -33.01 2.93
N VAL A 335 -26.20 -34.03 3.74
CA VAL A 335 -26.31 -34.00 5.19
C VAL A 335 -24.93 -34.28 5.77
N SER A 336 -24.46 -33.40 6.65
CA SER A 336 -23.20 -33.57 7.37
C SER A 336 -23.41 -33.53 8.87
N ASN A 337 -22.51 -34.18 9.61
CA ASN A 337 -22.48 -34.13 11.06
C ASN A 337 -21.16 -33.48 11.48
N SER A 338 -21.19 -32.52 12.39
CA SER A 338 -20.00 -31.82 12.85
C SER A 338 -19.94 -31.72 14.37
N VAL A 339 -18.72 -31.66 14.90
CA VAL A 339 -18.47 -31.43 16.32
C VAL A 339 -17.49 -30.30 16.50
N GLY A 340 -17.66 -29.50 17.54
CA GLY A 340 -16.83 -28.31 17.69
C GLY A 340 -16.99 -27.57 19.00
N VAL A 341 -16.39 -26.38 19.03
CA VAL A 341 -16.41 -25.48 20.18
C VAL A 341 -16.78 -24.08 19.70
N THR A 342 -17.68 -23.43 20.43
CA THR A 342 -17.99 -22.00 20.26
C THR A 342 -17.64 -21.25 21.52
N VAL A 343 -16.98 -20.10 21.34
CA VAL A 343 -16.68 -19.15 22.39
C VAL A 343 -17.17 -17.78 21.95
N GLY A 344 -18.09 -17.18 22.69
CA GLY A 344 -18.69 -15.91 22.33
C GLY A 344 -19.30 -15.16 23.51
N GLY A 345 -19.54 -13.86 23.33
CA GLY A 345 -20.24 -13.07 24.34
C GLY A 345 -20.61 -11.66 23.92
N GLY A 346 -21.64 -11.10 24.57
CA GLY A 346 -22.03 -9.70 24.43
C GLY A 346 -23.50 -9.42 24.81
N VAL A 347 -23.81 -8.15 25.08
CA VAL A 347 -25.15 -7.68 25.46
C VAL A 347 -25.58 -6.55 24.52
N GLY A 348 -26.67 -6.74 23.77
CA GLY A 348 -27.14 -5.80 22.74
C GLY A 348 -26.41 -5.95 21.40
N GLY A 349 -25.28 -6.66 21.40
CA GLY A 349 -24.53 -7.14 20.25
C GLY A 349 -23.57 -8.22 20.74
N HIS A 350 -23.28 -9.22 19.91
CA HIS A 350 -22.53 -10.42 20.27
C HIS A 350 -21.47 -10.73 19.20
N PHE A 351 -20.30 -11.20 19.68
CA PHE A 351 -19.23 -11.77 18.86
C PHE A 351 -19.02 -13.23 19.26
N ALA A 352 -19.06 -14.16 18.30
CA ALA A 352 -18.70 -15.56 18.49
C ALA A 352 -17.53 -15.95 17.59
N TYR A 353 -16.67 -16.80 18.14
CA TYR A 353 -15.74 -17.64 17.40
C TYR A 353 -16.18 -19.09 17.51
N THR A 354 -16.33 -19.76 16.38
CA THR A 354 -16.79 -21.16 16.32
C THR A 354 -15.83 -21.97 15.45
N TYR A 355 -15.31 -23.06 16.03
CA TYR A 355 -14.50 -24.05 15.33
C TYR A 355 -15.25 -25.37 15.30
N VAL A 356 -15.51 -25.93 14.13
CA VAL A 356 -16.16 -27.24 13.96
C VAL A 356 -15.38 -28.12 12.99
N VAL A 357 -15.42 -29.43 13.23
CA VAL A 357 -14.82 -30.46 12.37
C VAL A 357 -15.94 -31.36 11.87
N ASP A 358 -15.94 -31.66 10.57
CA ASP A 358 -16.86 -32.63 9.99
C ASP A 358 -16.48 -34.04 10.46
N VAL A 359 -17.44 -34.74 11.06
CA VAL A 359 -17.26 -36.10 11.61
C VAL A 359 -17.08 -37.10 10.47
N ASP A 360 -17.73 -36.87 9.34
CA ASP A 360 -17.71 -37.74 8.17
C ASP A 360 -16.51 -37.44 7.26
N ASN A 361 -15.86 -36.27 7.43
CA ASN A 361 -14.62 -35.89 6.76
C ASN A 361 -13.68 -35.06 7.68
N PRO A 362 -12.78 -35.71 8.44
CA PRO A 362 -11.95 -35.04 9.46
C PRO A 362 -10.94 -34.02 8.91
N GLU A 363 -10.63 -34.10 7.61
CA GLU A 363 -9.79 -33.10 6.93
C GLU A 363 -10.56 -31.82 6.59
N SER A 364 -11.89 -31.84 6.69
CA SER A 364 -12.77 -30.69 6.55
C SER A 364 -13.06 -30.08 7.93
N SER A 365 -12.43 -28.94 8.19
CA SER A 365 -12.72 -28.09 9.33
C SER A 365 -13.35 -26.78 8.87
N THR A 366 -14.21 -26.22 9.71
CA THR A 366 -14.78 -24.89 9.52
C THR A 366 -14.43 -23.99 10.68
N GLU A 367 -13.75 -22.89 10.37
CA GLU A 367 -13.45 -21.82 11.32
C GLU A 367 -14.34 -20.64 11.04
N SER A 368 -15.03 -20.14 12.06
CA SER A 368 -16.01 -19.10 11.84
C SER A 368 -16.04 -18.00 12.88
N VAL A 369 -16.33 -16.78 12.40
CA VAL A 369 -16.50 -15.58 13.22
C VAL A 369 -17.86 -14.98 12.92
N GLY A 370 -18.71 -14.91 13.94
CA GLY A 370 -20.05 -14.37 13.88
C GLY A 370 -20.16 -13.01 14.56
N ILE A 371 -20.80 -12.04 13.91
CA ILE A 371 -21.19 -10.77 14.52
C ILE A 371 -22.70 -10.60 14.43
N GLY A 372 -23.36 -10.25 15.54
CA GLY A 372 -24.82 -10.22 15.57
C GLY A 372 -25.43 -9.32 16.62
N ALA A 373 -26.73 -9.07 16.48
CA ALA A 373 -27.54 -8.44 17.52
C ALA A 373 -28.11 -9.54 18.43
N GLY A 374 -27.97 -9.39 19.75
CA GLY A 374 -28.41 -10.41 20.69
C GLY A 374 -27.78 -10.27 22.08
N VAL A 375 -28.02 -11.27 22.90
CA VAL A 375 -27.37 -11.46 24.21
C VAL A 375 -26.78 -12.85 24.18
N ASP A 376 -25.48 -12.98 24.37
CA ASP A 376 -24.84 -14.28 24.48
C ASP A 376 -23.68 -14.23 25.48
N ALA A 377 -23.39 -15.37 26.07
CA ALA A 377 -22.21 -15.63 26.89
C ALA A 377 -21.95 -17.13 26.79
N SER A 378 -21.32 -17.55 25.70
CA SER A 378 -21.22 -18.94 25.28
C SER A 378 -19.79 -19.46 25.41
N VAL A 379 -19.59 -20.50 26.21
CA VAL A 379 -18.51 -21.49 26.00
C VAL A 379 -19.20 -22.82 25.89
N MET A 380 -19.30 -23.33 24.66
CA MET A 380 -20.12 -24.47 24.33
C MET A 380 -19.37 -25.49 23.49
N THR A 381 -19.44 -26.76 23.88
CA THR A 381 -19.14 -27.87 22.98
C THR A 381 -20.40 -28.16 22.17
N LEU A 382 -20.25 -28.28 20.85
CA LEU A 382 -21.32 -28.47 19.89
C LEU A 382 -21.26 -29.85 19.25
N ALA A 383 -22.42 -30.47 19.05
CA ALA A 383 -22.63 -31.58 18.14
C ALA A 383 -23.79 -31.22 17.22
N CYS A 384 -23.50 -31.00 15.95
CA CYS A 384 -24.41 -30.45 14.97
C CYS A 384 -24.70 -31.45 13.86
N ARG A 385 -25.92 -31.38 13.34
CA ARG A 385 -26.30 -31.97 12.05
C ARG A 385 -26.77 -30.85 11.14
N THR A 386 -26.21 -30.79 9.95
CA THR A 386 -26.51 -29.77 8.93
C THR A 386 -27.11 -30.43 7.70
N TRP A 387 -28.22 -29.88 7.23
CA TRP A 387 -28.84 -30.20 5.95
C TRP A 387 -28.61 -29.02 5.02
N GLN A 388 -27.97 -29.25 3.87
CA GLN A 388 -27.63 -28.19 2.93
C GLN A 388 -28.01 -28.54 1.50
N GLU A 389 -28.46 -27.54 0.75
CA GLU A 389 -28.70 -27.61 -0.68
C GLU A 389 -27.94 -26.46 -1.35
N CYS A 390 -27.07 -26.81 -2.30
CA CYS A 390 -26.19 -25.89 -3.00
C CYS A 390 -26.52 -25.85 -4.49
N TRP A 391 -26.55 -24.63 -5.03
CA TRP A 391 -26.71 -24.35 -6.45
C TRP A 391 -25.44 -23.70 -6.99
N VAL A 392 -24.90 -24.31 -8.05
CA VAL A 392 -23.80 -23.75 -8.83
C VAL A 392 -24.40 -22.79 -9.86
N ASN A 393 -23.85 -21.58 -9.97
CA ASN A 393 -24.17 -20.64 -11.05
C ASN A 393 -23.09 -20.64 -12.12
#